data_AF-A0A7X3Z6M0-F1
#
_entry.id   AF-A0A7X3Z6M0-F1
#
_cell.length_a   1.000
_cell.length_b   1.000
_cell.length_c   1.000
_cell.angle_alpha   90.00
_cell.angle_beta   90.00
_cell.angle_gamma   90.00
#
_symmetry.space_group_name_H-M   'P 1'
#
loop_
_entity.id
_entity.type
_entity.pdbx_description
1 polymer ?
#
loop_
_entity_poly.entity_id
_entity_poly.type
_entity_poly.pdbx_seq_one_letter_code
_entity_poly.pdbx_strand_id
1 'polypeptide(L)' 'FISDLSDGAQVDLVAIMWMGRAEGPDSWTEAKELAFSQQNDRTAEYLVGTPPMPDHLKDGLAAIGRSCSEYEEDDV' A
#
# COMPACT_ATOMS: atom_id res chain seq x y z
N PHE A 1 -9.89 -8.97 8.16
CA PHE A 1 -10.08 -7.67 7.48
C PHE A 1 -8.82 -6.83 7.63
N ILE A 2 -8.63 -5.74 6.86
CA ILE A 2 -7.46 -4.85 7.02
C ILE A 2 -7.39 -4.27 8.45
N SER A 3 -8.54 -4.02 9.06
CA SER A 3 -8.67 -3.57 10.45
C SER A 3 -8.11 -4.54 11.51
N ASP A 4 -7.96 -5.82 11.17
CA ASP A 4 -7.44 -6.84 12.10
C ASP A 4 -5.91 -6.97 12.01
N LEU A 5 -5.28 -6.27 11.07
CA LEU A 5 -3.83 -6.19 10.96
C LEU A 5 -3.26 -5.31 12.08
N SER A 6 -2.04 -5.62 12.50
CA SER A 6 -1.31 -4.74 13.41
C SER A 6 -1.12 -3.35 12.79
N ASP A 7 -1.01 -2.33 13.62
CA ASP A 7 -0.79 -0.94 13.18
C ASP A 7 0.40 -0.84 12.20
N GLY A 8 1.49 -1.55 12.50
CA GLY A 8 2.66 -1.62 11.61
C GLY A 8 2.35 -2.23 10.24
N ALA A 9 1.53 -3.28 10.17
CA ALA A 9 1.12 -3.86 8.91
C ALA A 9 0.16 -2.95 8.12
N GLN A 10 -0.72 -2.21 8.79
CA GLN A 10 -1.56 -1.19 8.15
C GLN A 10 -0.71 -0.03 7.61
N VAL A 11 0.29 0.42 8.37
CA VAL A 11 1.28 1.42 7.94
C VAL A 11 2.05 0.95 6.71
N ASP A 12 2.52 -0.29 6.72
CA ASP A 12 3.25 -0.87 5.57
C ASP A 12 2.35 -0.91 4.33
N LEU A 13 1.07 -1.24 4.46
CA LEU A 13 0.12 -1.19 3.34
C LEU A 13 -0.11 0.23 2.81
N VAL A 14 -0.21 1.23 3.69
CA VAL A 14 -0.32 2.64 3.26
C VAL A 14 0.94 3.09 2.53
N ALA A 15 2.12 2.73 3.05
CA ALA A 15 3.39 3.06 2.43
C ALA A 15 3.52 2.45 1.03
N ILE A 16 3.19 1.16 0.89
CA ILE A 16 3.16 0.47 -0.41
C ILE A 16 2.17 1.17 -1.35
N MET A 17 0.93 1.40 -0.92
CA MET A 17 -0.09 2.06 -1.74
C MET A 17 0.37 3.46 -2.20
N TRP A 18 1.03 4.23 -1.34
CA TRP A 18 1.50 5.56 -1.72
C TRP A 18 2.62 5.53 -2.76
N MET A 19 3.56 4.59 -2.70
CA MET A 19 4.60 4.47 -3.71
C MET A 19 4.05 4.07 -5.09
N GLY A 20 2.89 3.41 -5.15
CA GLY A 20 2.23 3.09 -6.42
C GLY A 20 1.40 4.24 -7.01
N ARG A 21 1.44 5.44 -6.41
CA ARG A 21 0.81 6.64 -6.98
C ARG A 21 1.76 7.34 -7.93
N ALA A 22 1.21 7.96 -8.97
CA ALA A 22 2.00 8.75 -9.93
C ALA A 22 2.82 9.88 -9.27
N GLU A 23 2.33 10.44 -8.17
CA GLU A 23 2.99 11.46 -7.34
C GLU A 23 3.10 10.97 -5.89
N GLY A 24 3.73 9.80 -5.72
CA GLY A 24 4.00 9.17 -4.44
C GLY A 24 5.39 9.49 -3.88
N PRO A 25 5.72 8.98 -2.67
CA PRO A 25 7.08 9.01 -2.14
C PRO A 25 8.06 8.24 -3.03
N ASP A 26 9.30 8.73 -3.15
CA ASP A 26 10.31 8.17 -4.06
C ASP A 26 11.09 7.01 -3.43
N SER A 27 10.97 6.81 -2.13
CA SER A 27 11.68 5.75 -1.41
C SER A 27 10.79 5.05 -0.37
N TRP A 28 11.10 3.77 -0.14
CA TRP A 28 10.44 2.98 0.91
C TRP A 28 10.55 3.62 2.30
N THR A 29 11.73 4.15 2.63
CA THR A 29 11.97 4.77 3.94
C THR A 29 11.08 5.99 4.13
N GLU A 30 11.04 6.89 3.14
CA GLU A 30 10.18 8.08 3.18
C GLU A 30 8.70 7.69 3.25
N ALA A 31 8.27 6.74 2.42
CA ALA A 31 6.89 6.26 2.41
C ALA A 31 6.48 5.72 3.79
N LYS A 32 7.33 4.92 4.43
CA LYS A 32 7.06 4.30 5.72
C LYS A 32 7.08 5.31 6.86
N GLU A 33 8.03 6.24 6.88
CA GLU A 33 8.07 7.33 7.87
C GLU A 33 6.83 8.21 7.78
N LEU A 34 6.44 8.58 6.55
CA LEU A 34 5.24 9.39 6.32
C LEU A 34 3.98 8.64 6.74
N ALA A 35 3.86 7.36 6.37
CA ALA A 35 2.69 6.54 6.69
C ALA A 35 2.57 6.33 8.21
N PHE A 36 3.69 6.09 8.89
CA PHE A 36 3.74 6.00 10.34
C PHE A 36 3.35 7.32 11.01
N SER A 37 3.78 8.46 10.47
CA SER A 37 3.43 9.77 11.03
C SER A 37 1.94 10.14 10.89
N GLN A 38 1.27 9.60 9.86
CA GLN A 38 -0.13 9.87 9.55
C GLN A 38 -1.10 8.80 10.05
N GLN A 39 -0.59 7.70 10.63
CA GLN A 39 -1.44 6.60 11.08
C GLN A 39 -2.42 7.05 12.18
N ASN A 40 -3.63 6.49 12.14
CA ASN A 40 -4.64 6.66 13.17
C ASN A 40 -5.66 5.51 13.11
N ASP A 41 -6.69 5.57 13.97
CA ASP A 41 -7.73 4.52 14.08
C ASP A 41 -8.56 4.31 12.81
N ARG A 42 -8.42 5.17 11.80
CA ARG A 42 -9.13 5.11 10.50
C ARG A 42 -8.24 4.62 9.36
N THR A 43 -7.00 4.21 9.62
CA THR A 43 -6.04 3.76 8.59
C THR A 43 -6.63 2.67 7.69
N ALA A 44 -7.23 1.63 8.28
CA ALA A 44 -7.87 0.55 7.54
C ALA A 44 -9.01 1.04 6.64
N GLU A 45 -9.82 1.98 7.11
CA GLU A 45 -10.92 2.54 6.32
C GLU A 45 -10.44 3.43 5.19
N TYR A 46 -9.36 4.18 5.41
CA TYR A 46 -8.72 4.98 4.38
C TYR A 46 -8.18 4.10 3.23
N LEU A 47 -7.56 2.97 3.56
CA LEU A 47 -7.10 1.98 2.56
C LEU A 47 -8.28 1.44 1.74
N VAL A 48 -9.33 0.94 2.40
CA VAL A 48 -10.50 0.36 1.71
C VAL A 48 -11.31 1.41 0.96
N GLY A 49 -11.35 2.64 1.48
CA GLY A 49 -12.06 3.77 0.88
C GLY A 49 -11.34 4.41 -0.30
N THR A 50 -10.09 4.02 -0.59
CA THR A 50 -9.33 4.47 -1.76
C THR A 50 -9.68 3.59 -2.96
N PRO A 51 -10.46 4.07 -3.95
CA PRO A 51 -10.95 3.21 -5.04
C PRO A 51 -9.85 2.52 -5.87
N PRO A 52 -8.74 3.19 -6.26
CA PRO A 52 -7.64 2.54 -6.98
C PRO A 52 -6.62 1.85 -6.05
N MET A 53 -7.00 1.51 -4.81
CA MET A 53 -6.07 0.89 -3.85
C MET A 53 -5.42 -0.40 -4.37
N PRO A 54 -6.14 -1.35 -5.02
CA PRO A 54 -5.50 -2.57 -5.54
C PRO A 54 -4.42 -2.28 -6.58
N ASP A 55 -4.68 -1.37 -7.52
CA ASP A 55 -3.72 -0.98 -8.56
C ASP A 55 -2.50 -0.29 -7.96
N HIS A 56 -2.72 0.63 -7.02
CA HIS A 56 -1.63 1.28 -6.29
C HIS A 56 -0.80 0.31 -5.44
N LEU A 57 -1.41 -0.71 -4.84
CA LEU A 57 -0.65 -1.73 -4.12
C LEU A 57 0.21 -2.56 -5.07
N LYS A 58 -0.31 -2.92 -6.25
CA LYS A 58 0.45 -3.62 -7.30
C LYS A 58 1.65 -2.80 -7.75
N ASP A 59 1.43 -1.55 -8.13
CA ASP A 59 2.49 -0.65 -8.59
C ASP A 59 3.50 -0.36 -7.47
N GLY A 60 3.03 -0.17 -6.24
CA GLY A 60 3.87 0.03 -5.07
C GLY A 60 4.74 -1.17 -4.72
N LEU A 61 4.21 -2.39 -4.86
CA LEU A 61 4.99 -3.62 -4.71
C LEU A 61 6.07 -3.72 -5.78
N ALA A 62 5.75 -3.37 -7.03
CA ALA A 62 6.73 -3.34 -8.11
C ALA A 62 7.87 -2.34 -7.81
N ALA A 63 7.56 -1.17 -7.24
CA ALA A 63 8.55 -0.17 -6.84
C ALA A 63 9.57 -0.68 -5.81
N ILE A 64 9.22 -1.68 -4.98
CA ILE A 64 10.15 -2.34 -4.03
C ILE A 64 10.64 -3.71 -4.49
N GLY A 65 10.54 -4.01 -5.78
CA GLY A 65 11.04 -5.26 -6.36
C GLY A 65 10.23 -6.49 -5.96
N ARG A 66 8.95 -6.33 -5.65
CA ARG A 66 7.98 -7.42 -5.40
C ARG A 66 6.96 -7.45 -6.53
N SER A 67 6.24 -8.57 -6.67
CA SER A 67 5.24 -8.76 -7.72
C SER A 67 4.05 -9.56 -7.18
N CYS A 68 2.87 -9.28 -7.71
CA CYS A 68 1.67 -10.10 -7.50
C CYS A 68 1.44 -11.12 -8.62
N SER A 69 2.37 -11.23 -9.58
CA SER A 69 2.21 -12.05 -10.80
C SER A 69 1.87 -13.52 -10.57
N GLU A 70 2.21 -14.11 -9.41
CA GLU A 70 1.82 -15.49 -9.07
C GLU A 70 0.32 -15.66 -8.78
N TYR A 71 -0.40 -14.55 -8.59
CA TYR A 71 -1.82 -14.49 -8.23
C TYR A 71 -2.67 -13.78 -9.29
N GLU A 72 -2.04 -13.32 -10.38
CA GLU A 72 -2.75 -12.83 -11.55
C GLU A 72 -3.11 -14.05 -12.39
N GLU A 73 -4.41 -14.33 -12.56
CA GLU A 73 -4.84 -15.28 -13.59
C GLU A 73 -4.41 -14.69 -14.92
N ASP A 74 -3.53 -15.37 -15.66
CA ASP A 74 -3.31 -15.09 -17.07
C ASP A 74 -4.70 -15.14 -17.71
N ASP A 75 -5.24 -14.00 -18.16
CA ASP A 75 -6.47 -13.93 -18.97
C ASP A 75 -6.25 -14.81 -20.22
N VAL A 76 -6.63 -16.08 -20.15
CA VAL A 76 -6.58 -17.07 -21.24
C VAL A 76 -7.94 -17.25 -21.89
#